data_AF-A0A7Z9DJL0-F1
#
_entry.id   AF-A0A7Z9DJL0-F1
#
_cell.length_a   1.000
_cell.length_b   1.000
_cell.length_c   1.000
_cell.angle_alpha   90.00
_cell.angle_beta   90.00
_cell.angle_gamma   90.00
#
_symmetry.space_group_name_H-M   'P 1'
#
loop_
_entity.id
_entity.type
_entity.pdbx_description
1 polymer ?
#
loop_
_entity_poly.entity_id
_entity_poly.type
_entity_poly.pdbx_seq_one_letter_code
_entity_poly.pdbx_strand_id
1 'polypeptide(L)'
;MNYIDYFNQQVEIYFKELMLHHRKVYERNRIFLEKQGDQEYLRKFEDDFEESRNCSKAILRSSLQILPSKLEDQKFSNQRECQKFCNDVIYKQVKPYLAYGIELEEANLRATANQYIRIIKEKEGKE
;
A
#
# COMPACT_ATOMS: atom_id res chain seq x y z
N MET A 1 -5.37 -23.89 -14.47
CA MET A 1 -5.37 -22.66 -13.67
C MET A 1 -5.80 -21.51 -14.57
N ASN A 2 -6.84 -20.75 -14.22
CA ASN A 2 -7.33 -19.62 -15.02
C ASN A 2 -6.30 -18.48 -14.99
N TYR A 3 -6.14 -17.72 -16.08
CA TYR A 3 -5.23 -16.56 -16.12
C TYR A 3 -5.60 -15.50 -15.09
N ILE A 4 -6.89 -15.36 -14.79
CA ILE A 4 -7.39 -14.50 -13.72
C ILE A 4 -6.94 -15.02 -12.35
N ASP A 5 -7.01 -16.33 -12.10
CA ASP A 5 -6.55 -16.90 -10.82
C ASP A 5 -5.05 -16.69 -10.63
N TYR A 6 -4.27 -16.92 -11.67
CA TYR A 6 -2.82 -16.68 -11.66
C TYR A 6 -2.51 -15.19 -11.42
N PHE A 7 -3.20 -14.30 -12.13
CA PHE A 7 -3.09 -12.86 -11.95
C PHE A 7 -3.39 -12.44 -10.51
N ASN A 8 -4.54 -12.85 -9.98
CA ASN A 8 -4.95 -12.54 -8.61
C ASN A 8 -3.91 -13.04 -7.60
N GLN A 9 -3.43 -14.27 -7.77
CA GLN A 9 -2.39 -14.83 -6.89
C GLN A 9 -1.10 -14.00 -6.95
N GLN A 10 -0.62 -13.61 -8.14
CA GLN A 10 0.60 -12.80 -8.27
C GLN A 10 0.45 -11.42 -7.63
N VAL A 11 -0.71 -10.78 -7.80
CA VAL A 11 -1.00 -9.47 -7.21
C VAL A 11 -1.10 -9.57 -5.68
N GLU A 12 -1.76 -10.60 -5.16
CA GLU A 12 -1.86 -10.81 -3.70
C GLU A 12 -0.51 -11.12 -3.04
N ILE A 13 0.33 -11.95 -3.66
CA ILE A 13 1.68 -12.24 -3.16
C ILE A 13 2.48 -10.94 -3.06
N TYR A 14 2.47 -10.15 -4.14
CA TYR A 14 3.19 -8.89 -4.17
C TYR A 14 2.64 -7.87 -3.16
N PHE A 15 1.32 -7.79 -3.00
CA PHE A 15 0.70 -6.96 -1.97
C PHE A 15 1.14 -7.36 -0.55
N LYS A 16 1.21 -8.65 -0.24
CA LYS A 16 1.68 -9.14 1.07
C LYS A 16 3.12 -8.70 1.34
N GLU A 17 3.99 -8.75 0.34
CA GLU A 17 5.36 -8.24 0.46
C GLU A 17 5.37 -6.74 0.77
N LEU A 18 4.61 -5.93 0.03
CA LEU A 18 4.49 -4.49 0.26
C LEU A 18 3.96 -4.18 1.67
N MET A 19 2.95 -4.92 2.15
CA MET A 19 2.38 -4.71 3.48
C MET A 19 3.36 -5.03 4.62
N LEU A 20 4.35 -5.91 4.41
CA LEU A 20 5.42 -6.13 5.38
C LEU A 20 6.31 -4.89 5.52
N HIS A 21 6.61 -4.20 4.41
CA HIS A 21 7.36 -2.95 4.43
C HIS A 21 6.56 -1.83 5.08
N HIS A 22 5.29 -1.70 4.70
CA HIS A 22 4.36 -0.71 5.26
C HIS A 22 4.25 -0.84 6.79
N ARG A 23 4.12 -2.07 7.30
CA ARG A 23 4.13 -2.35 8.75
C ARG A 23 5.43 -1.93 9.43
N LYS A 24 6.59 -2.17 8.81
CA LYS A 24 7.89 -1.73 9.37
C LYS A 24 7.99 -0.20 9.44
N VAL A 25 7.40 0.53 8.49
CA VAL A 25 7.34 1.99 8.53
C VAL A 25 6.53 2.45 9.72
N TYR A 26 5.34 1.88 9.93
CA TYR A 26 4.54 2.15 11.13
C TYR A 26 5.31 1.87 12.42
N GLU A 27 5.89 0.67 12.58
CA GLU A 27 6.60 0.26 13.79
C GLU A 27 7.76 1.22 14.13
N ARG A 28 8.53 1.65 13.13
CA ARG A 28 9.60 2.63 13.32
C ARG A 28 9.07 3.96 13.83
N ASN A 29 8.05 4.52 13.18
CA ASN A 29 7.48 5.82 13.55
C ASN A 29 6.78 5.79 14.90
N ARG A 30 6.09 4.69 15.23
CA ARG A 30 5.49 4.46 16.54
C ARG A 30 6.57 4.53 17.64
N ILE A 31 7.70 3.84 17.48
CA ILE A 31 8.80 3.89 18.47
C ILE A 31 9.31 5.32 18.68
N PHE A 32 9.38 6.15 17.64
CA PHE A 32 9.78 7.56 17.79
C PHE A 32 8.76 8.39 18.55
N LEU A 33 7.47 8.16 18.32
CA LEU A 33 6.37 8.77 19.08
C LEU A 33 6.35 8.29 20.53
N GLU A 34 6.61 7.01 20.79
CA GLU A 34 6.63 6.45 22.15
C GLU A 34 7.67 7.15 23.03
N LYS A 35 8.81 7.52 22.44
CA LYS A 35 9.86 8.29 23.11
C LYS A 35 9.45 9.71 23.49
N GLN A 36 8.40 10.27 22.88
CA GLN A 36 7.86 11.57 23.27
C GLN A 36 6.96 11.47 24.51
N GLY A 37 6.49 10.27 24.87
CA GLY A 37 5.72 10.04 26.10
C GLY A 37 4.24 10.46 26.07
N ASP A 38 3.75 11.03 24.96
CA ASP A 38 2.35 11.45 24.82
C ASP A 38 1.47 10.30 24.30
N GLN A 39 0.64 9.75 25.19
CA GLN A 39 -0.27 8.64 24.90
C GLN A 39 -1.43 9.02 23.97
N GLU A 40 -1.81 10.31 23.88
CA GLU A 40 -2.88 10.76 22.99
C GLU A 40 -2.45 10.58 21.52
N TYR A 41 -1.25 11.06 21.18
CA TYR A 41 -0.74 10.97 19.81
C TYR A 41 -0.31 9.56 19.41
N LEU A 42 0.04 8.71 20.37
CA LEU A 42 0.24 7.29 20.10
C LEU A 42 -1.04 6.61 19.64
N ARG A 43 -2.17 6.84 20.32
CA ARG A 43 -3.47 6.29 19.92
C ARG A 43 -3.92 6.84 18.57
N LYS A 44 -3.78 8.15 18.34
CA LYS A 44 -4.07 8.75 17.04
C LYS A 44 -3.26 8.09 15.92
N PHE A 45 -1.98 7.85 16.15
CA PHE A 45 -1.12 7.20 15.16
C PHE A 45 -1.48 5.72 14.91
N GLU A 46 -2.03 5.01 15.90
CA GLU A 46 -2.61 3.68 15.70
C GLU A 46 -3.86 3.72 14.81
N ASP A 47 -4.74 4.70 15.02
CA ASP A 47 -5.92 4.93 14.18
C ASP A 47 -5.51 5.28 12.73
N ASP A 48 -4.53 6.17 12.56
CA ASP A 48 -3.97 6.55 11.25
C ASP A 48 -3.37 5.34 10.52
N PHE A 49 -2.74 4.42 11.24
CA PHE A 49 -2.22 3.18 10.66
C PHE A 49 -3.33 2.23 10.20
N GLU A 50 -4.41 2.10 10.97
CA GLU A 50 -5.55 1.27 10.54
C GLU A 50 -6.27 1.88 9.33
N GLU A 51 -6.39 3.21 9.27
CA GLU A 51 -6.88 3.91 8.08
C GLU A 51 -5.99 3.64 6.87
N SER A 52 -4.68 3.79 7.02
CA SER A 52 -3.72 3.53 5.95
C SER A 52 -3.74 2.07 5.46
N ARG A 53 -3.95 1.10 6.36
CA ARG A 53 -4.20 -0.31 6.00
C ARG A 53 -5.48 -0.48 5.19
N ASN A 54 -6.54 0.25 5.52
CA ASN A 54 -7.80 0.19 4.78
C ASN A 54 -7.67 0.82 3.39
N CYS A 55 -6.95 1.95 3.27
CA CYS A 55 -6.56 2.53 1.99
C CYS A 55 -5.75 1.52 1.15
N SER A 56 -4.77 0.86 1.74
CA SER A 56 -3.96 -0.18 1.09
C SER A 56 -4.81 -1.34 0.55
N LYS A 57 -5.82 -1.80 1.31
CA LYS A 57 -6.78 -2.82 0.85
C LYS A 57 -7.66 -2.31 -0.31
N ALA A 58 -8.04 -1.03 -0.31
CA ALA A 58 -8.79 -0.44 -1.41
C ALA A 58 -7.95 -0.38 -2.69
N ILE A 59 -6.67 -0.01 -2.59
CA ILE A 59 -5.73 -0.02 -3.72
C ILE A 59 -5.58 -1.44 -4.28
N LEU A 60 -5.47 -2.46 -3.42
CA LEU A 60 -5.47 -3.86 -3.86
C LEU A 60 -6.75 -4.21 -4.64
N ARG A 61 -7.93 -3.87 -4.12
CA ARG A 61 -9.21 -4.15 -4.80
C ARG A 61 -9.25 -3.52 -6.19
N SER A 62 -8.85 -2.25 -6.32
CA SER A 62 -8.75 -1.57 -7.61
C SER A 62 -7.75 -2.26 -8.53
N SER A 63 -6.60 -2.68 -8.00
CA SER A 63 -5.55 -3.36 -8.76
C SER A 63 -6.02 -4.70 -9.34
N LEU A 64 -6.85 -5.43 -8.60
CA LEU A 64 -7.42 -6.72 -9.04
C LEU A 64 -8.44 -6.56 -10.18
N GLN A 65 -9.01 -5.37 -10.39
CA GLN A 65 -9.94 -5.10 -11.50
C GLN A 65 -9.23 -4.72 -12.81
N ILE A 66 -7.91 -4.48 -12.78
CA ILE A 66 -7.18 -3.99 -13.96
C ILE A 66 -7.12 -5.07 -15.06
N LEU A 67 -6.78 -6.32 -14.75
CA LEU A 67 -6.74 -7.35 -15.79
C LEU A 67 -8.13 -7.68 -16.35
N PRO A 68 -9.18 -7.93 -15.54
CA PRO A 68 -10.52 -8.18 -16.05
C PRO A 68 -11.01 -7.09 -17.01
N SER A 69 -10.92 -5.81 -16.61
CA SER A 69 -11.34 -4.70 -17.46
C SER A 69 -10.55 -4.62 -18.78
N LYS A 70 -9.25 -4.89 -18.74
CA LYS A 70 -8.41 -4.91 -19.95
C LYS A 70 -8.70 -6.07 -20.89
N LEU A 71 -9.23 -7.19 -20.38
CA LEU A 71 -9.57 -8.35 -21.21
C LEU A 71 -10.90 -8.16 -21.96
N GLU A 72 -11.84 -7.35 -21.44
CA GLU A 72 -13.12 -7.06 -22.11
C GLU A 72 -12.92 -6.39 -23.47
N ASP A 73 -11.91 -5.52 -23.57
CA ASP A 73 -11.61 -4.75 -24.79
C ASP A 73 -10.68 -5.46 -25.78
N GLN A 74 -10.20 -6.69 -25.47
CA GLN A 74 -9.11 -7.32 -26.21
C GLN A 74 -9.54 -8.58 -26.96
N LYS A 75 -9.03 -8.72 -28.19
CA LYS A 75 -9.14 -9.93 -29.00
C LYS A 75 -7.73 -10.48 -29.24
N PHE A 76 -7.52 -11.75 -28.88
CA PHE A 76 -6.25 -12.42 -29.08
C PHE A 76 -6.33 -13.40 -30.25
N SER A 77 -5.30 -13.41 -31.08
CA SER A 77 -5.19 -14.33 -32.22
C SER A 77 -4.81 -15.74 -31.77
N ASN A 78 -4.18 -15.87 -30.60
CA ASN A 78 -3.78 -17.15 -30.00
C ASN A 78 -3.52 -17.04 -28.50
N GLN A 79 -3.35 -18.20 -27.85
CA GLN A 79 -3.11 -18.30 -26.41
C GLN A 79 -1.79 -17.66 -25.95
N ARG A 80 -0.74 -17.70 -26.77
CA ARG A 80 0.57 -17.12 -26.43
C ARG A 80 0.50 -15.59 -26.35
N GLU A 81 -0.28 -14.97 -27.22
CA GLU A 81 -0.55 -13.53 -27.21
C GLU A 81 -1.29 -13.12 -25.94
N CYS A 82 -2.36 -13.85 -25.60
CA CYS A 82 -3.12 -13.65 -24.36
C CYS A 82 -2.23 -13.79 -23.11
N GLN A 83 -1.39 -14.83 -23.05
CA GLN A 83 -0.42 -15.02 -21.95
C GLN A 83 0.54 -13.86 -21.80
N LYS A 84 1.13 -13.41 -22.91
CA LYS A 84 2.07 -12.28 -22.90
C LYS A 84 1.37 -11.01 -22.43
N PHE A 85 0.16 -10.75 -22.91
CA PHE A 85 -0.65 -9.62 -22.50
C PHE A 85 -0.94 -9.62 -21.00
N CYS A 86 -1.42 -10.74 -20.46
CA CYS A 86 -1.71 -10.88 -19.02
C CYS A 86 -0.45 -10.63 -18.18
N ASN A 87 0.70 -11.18 -18.57
CA ASN A 87 1.97 -10.94 -17.88
C ASN A 87 2.38 -9.46 -17.97
N ASP A 88 2.25 -8.83 -19.13
CA ASP A 88 2.56 -7.40 -19.29
C ASP A 88 1.67 -6.53 -18.39
N VAL A 89 0.38 -6.85 -18.26
CA VAL A 89 -0.51 -6.15 -17.32
C VAL A 89 -0.01 -6.29 -15.87
N ILE A 90 0.35 -7.50 -15.42
CA ILE A 90 0.88 -7.72 -14.07
C ILE A 90 2.11 -6.86 -13.82
N TYR A 91 3.15 -7.03 -14.65
CA TYR A 91 4.48 -6.51 -14.33
C TYR A 91 4.67 -5.04 -14.72
N LYS A 92 3.97 -4.55 -15.74
CA LYS A 92 4.17 -3.19 -16.26
C LYS A 92 3.09 -2.20 -15.82
N GLN A 93 1.94 -2.67 -15.35
CA GLN A 93 0.83 -1.79 -14.95
C GLN A 93 0.47 -2.01 -13.48
N VAL A 94 0.10 -3.24 -13.11
CA VAL A 94 -0.50 -3.50 -11.81
C VAL A 94 0.51 -3.41 -10.67
N LYS A 95 1.68 -4.05 -10.81
CA LYS A 95 2.73 -3.97 -9.78
C LYS A 95 3.19 -2.52 -9.54
N PRO A 96 3.54 -1.73 -10.58
CA PRO A 96 3.89 -0.32 -10.38
C PRO A 96 2.79 0.51 -9.72
N TYR A 97 1.54 0.35 -10.16
CA TYR A 97 0.40 1.06 -9.58
C TYR A 97 0.22 0.72 -8.09
N LEU A 98 0.29 -0.57 -7.75
CA LEU A 98 0.16 -1.04 -6.37
C LEU A 98 1.31 -0.51 -5.51
N ALA A 99 2.56 -0.64 -5.98
CA ALA A 99 3.74 -0.15 -5.27
C ALA A 99 3.65 1.34 -4.97
N TYR A 100 3.32 2.16 -5.99
CA TYR A 100 3.16 3.60 -5.83
C TYR A 100 2.09 3.95 -4.78
N GLY A 101 0.95 3.28 -4.82
CA GLY A 101 -0.12 3.49 -3.85
C GLY A 101 0.32 3.21 -2.40
N ILE A 102 1.04 2.10 -2.18
CA ILE A 102 1.56 1.76 -0.84
C ILE A 102 2.69 2.72 -0.41
N GLU A 103 3.57 3.12 -1.32
CA GLU A 103 4.64 4.08 -1.03
C GLU A 103 4.08 5.46 -0.61
N LEU A 104 2.97 5.89 -1.20
CA LEU A 104 2.27 7.11 -0.79
C LEU A 104 1.72 6.99 0.63
N GLU A 105 1.09 5.85 0.95
CA GLU A 105 0.61 5.56 2.30
C GLU A 105 1.75 5.52 3.34
N GLU A 106 2.90 4.93 2.99
CA GLU A 106 4.09 4.98 3.84
C GLU A 106 4.62 6.40 4.05
N ALA A 107 4.62 7.23 3.01
CA ALA A 107 5.04 8.62 3.10
C ALA A 107 4.10 9.43 4.00
N ASN A 108 2.80 9.21 3.88
CA ASN A 108 1.77 9.83 4.73
C ASN A 108 2.00 9.46 6.20
N LEU A 109 2.20 8.19 6.54
CA LEU A 109 2.47 7.78 7.92
C LEU A 109 3.72 8.46 8.51
N ARG A 110 4.80 8.59 7.72
CA ARG A 110 6.00 9.30 8.16
C ARG A 110 5.72 10.78 8.40
N ALA A 111 4.96 11.42 7.52
CA ALA A 111 4.60 12.83 7.64
C ALA A 111 3.72 13.07 8.88
N THR A 112 2.70 12.23 9.10
CA THR A 112 1.81 12.29 10.25
C THR A 112 2.57 12.12 11.56
N ALA A 113 3.46 11.13 11.66
CA ALA A 113 4.28 10.95 12.87
C ALA A 113 5.16 12.16 13.16
N ASN A 114 5.81 12.73 12.14
CA ASN A 114 6.62 13.93 12.29
C ASN A 114 5.79 15.14 12.73
N GLN A 115 4.58 15.29 12.20
CA GLN A 115 3.65 16.34 12.60
C GLN A 115 3.26 16.19 14.08
N TYR A 116 2.94 14.98 14.53
CA TYR A 116 2.65 14.73 15.94
C TYR A 116 3.82 15.02 16.86
N ILE A 117 5.04 14.59 16.50
CA ILE A 117 6.26 14.93 17.26
C ILE A 117 6.42 16.44 17.39
N ARG A 118 6.18 17.19 16.30
CA ARG A 118 6.28 18.64 16.30
C ARG A 118 5.26 19.28 17.25
N ILE A 119 4.00 18.84 17.18
CA ILE A 119 2.94 19.34 18.06
C ILE A 119 3.26 19.05 19.54
N ILE A 120 3.78 17.86 19.86
CA ILE A 120 4.18 17.53 21.25
C ILE A 120 5.26 18.49 21.74
N LYS A 121 6.32 18.69 20.93
CA LYS A 121 7.42 19.61 21.27
C LYS A 121 6.96 21.06 21.48
N GLU A 122 6.08 21.54 20.60
CA GLU A 122 5.48 22.87 20.71
C GLU A 122 4.65 23.02 22.00
N LYS A 123 3.87 22.00 22.39
CA LYS A 123 3.15 21.98 23.67
C LYS A 123 4.07 22.00 24.90
N GLU A 124 5.23 21.36 24.81
CA GLU A 124 6.20 21.29 25.91
C GLU A 124 7.15 22.51 25.99
N GLY A 125 7.05 23.46 25.05
CA GLY A 125 7.96 24.61 24.96
C GLY A 125 9.40 24.22 24.59
N LYS A 126 9.59 23.06 23.95
CA LYS A 126 10.90 22.54 23.51
C LYS A 126 11.06 22.76 22.02
N GLU A 127 11.36 23.99 21.60
CA GLU A 127 11.82 24.28 20.24
C GLU A 127 13.26 23.79 20.00
#